data_AF-A0A2J0M8K1-F1
#
_entry.id   AF-A0A2J0M8K1-F1
#
_cell.length_a   1.000
_cell.length_b   1.000
_cell.length_c   1.000
_cell.angle_alpha   90.00
_cell.angle_beta   90.00
_cell.angle_gamma   90.00
#
_symmetry.space_group_name_H-M   'P 1'
#
loop_
_entity.id
_entity.type
_entity.pdbx_description
1 polymer ?
#
loop_
_entity_poly.entity_id
_entity_poly.type
_entity_poly.pdbx_seq_one_letter_code
_entity_poly.pdbx_strand_id
1 'polypeptide(L)' 'MFTDWFHSKREPRGYKKKIGDFGEKLARRFLKNKGYRILATHFQTRIGEIDIIARDKDEIVFVEVKTRTSETFGLPEEA' A
#
# COMPACT_ATOMS: atom_id res chain seq x y z
N MET A 1 34.26 -8.38 -24.44
CA MET A 1 33.63 -9.35 -23.53
C MET A 1 33.55 -8.70 -22.16
N PHE A 2 32.34 -8.30 -21.72
CA PHE A 2 31.89 -7.89 -20.37
C PHE A 2 30.71 -6.91 -20.52
N THR A 3 29.67 -7.29 -21.26
CA THR A 3 28.59 -6.39 -21.71
C THR A 3 27.17 -6.72 -21.22
N ASP A 4 26.94 -7.60 -20.23
CA ASP A 4 25.55 -8.01 -19.91
C ASP A 4 25.21 -8.25 -18.43
N TRP A 5 25.86 -7.54 -17.49
CA TRP A 5 25.55 -7.68 -16.04
C TRP A 5 24.56 -6.64 -15.48
N PHE A 6 23.77 -5.97 -16.34
CA PHE A 6 22.71 -5.03 -15.94
C PHE A 6 21.35 -5.35 -16.59
N HIS A 7 20.98 -6.63 -16.69
CA HIS A 7 19.59 -6.99 -16.94
C HIS A 7 18.76 -6.72 -15.68
N SER A 8 18.19 -5.52 -15.64
CA SER A 8 17.09 -5.10 -14.78
C SER A 8 16.10 -6.26 -14.58
N LYS A 9 16.15 -6.91 -13.42
CA LYS A 9 15.06 -7.78 -12.97
C LYS A 9 13.85 -6.89 -12.64
N ARG A 10 13.17 -6.38 -13.67
CA ARG A 10 11.86 -5.75 -13.48
C ARG A 10 10.92 -6.86 -13.04
N GLU A 11 10.52 -6.83 -11.77
CA GLU A 11 9.48 -7.72 -11.29
C GLU A 11 8.24 -7.60 -12.18
N PRO A 12 7.61 -8.71 -12.58
CA PRO A 12 6.44 -8.66 -13.45
C PRO A 12 5.34 -7.83 -12.79
N ARG A 13 4.67 -6.97 -13.56
CA ARG A 13 3.63 -6.02 -13.08
C ARG A 13 2.61 -6.66 -12.13
N GLY A 14 2.26 -7.94 -12.32
CA GLY A 14 1.32 -8.67 -11.47
C GLY A 14 1.84 -9.00 -10.07
N TYR A 15 3.16 -9.09 -9.86
CA TYR A 15 3.75 -9.38 -8.55
C TYR A 15 3.55 -8.20 -7.58
N LYS A 16 3.87 -6.98 -8.02
CA LYS A 16 3.66 -5.76 -7.24
C LYS A 16 2.20 -5.54 -6.87
N LYS A 17 1.27 -5.78 -7.81
CA LYS A 17 -0.16 -5.66 -7.53
C LYS A 17 -0.62 -6.65 -6.45
N LYS A 18 -0.23 -7.93 -6.55
CA LYS A 18 -0.58 -8.94 -5.53
C LYS A 18 -0.07 -8.58 -4.14
N ILE A 19 1.13 -8.01 -4.07
CA ILE A 19 1.72 -7.52 -2.82
C ILE A 19 0.92 -6.34 -2.26
N GLY A 20 0.57 -5.36 -3.10
CA GLY A 20 -0.28 -4.23 -2.71
C GLY A 20 -1.64 -4.70 -2.19
N ASP A 21 -2.33 -5.56 -2.93
CA ASP A 21 -3.63 -6.13 -2.54
C ASP A 21 -3.53 -6.88 -1.19
N PHE A 22 -2.41 -7.58 -0.95
CA PHE A 22 -2.15 -8.26 0.31
C PHE A 22 -1.92 -7.27 1.48
N GLY A 23 -1.12 -6.23 1.27
CA GLY A 23 -0.92 -5.18 2.26
C GLY A 23 -2.21 -4.47 2.64
N GLU A 24 -3.04 -4.12 1.66
CA GLU A 24 -4.34 -3.50 1.94
C GLU A 24 -5.26 -4.44 2.72
N LYS A 25 -5.27 -5.74 2.39
CA LYS A 25 -6.01 -6.74 3.18
C LYS A 25 -5.56 -6.76 4.64
N LEU A 26 -4.26 -6.71 4.91
CA LEU A 26 -3.73 -6.66 6.27
C LEU A 26 -4.08 -5.34 6.98
N ALA A 27 -3.93 -4.21 6.29
CA ALA A 27 -4.27 -2.89 6.82
C ALA A 27 -5.74 -2.81 7.25
N ARG A 28 -6.67 -3.28 6.41
CA ARG A 28 -8.10 -3.33 6.75
C ARG A 28 -8.37 -4.20 7.97
N ARG A 29 -7.72 -5.36 8.07
CA ARG A 29 -7.86 -6.24 9.23
C ARG A 29 -7.35 -5.57 10.51
N PHE A 30 -6.18 -4.93 10.42
CA PHE A 30 -5.59 -4.19 11.54
C PHE A 30 -6.51 -3.06 12.01
N LEU A 31 -7.00 -2.22 11.10
CA LEU A 31 -7.91 -1.11 11.40
C LEU A 31 -9.20 -1.63 12.07
N LYS A 32 -9.82 -2.67 11.51
CA LYS A 32 -11.02 -3.29 12.12
C LYS A 32 -10.73 -3.79 13.54
N ASN A 33 -9.60 -4.46 13.76
CA ASN A 33 -9.20 -4.94 15.08
C ASN A 33 -8.92 -3.80 16.07
N LYS A 34 -8.57 -2.61 15.58
CA LYS A 34 -8.41 -1.38 16.38
C LYS A 34 -9.72 -0.63 16.62
N GLY A 35 -10.85 -1.11 16.11
CA GLY A 35 -12.18 -0.52 16.31
C GLY A 35 -12.62 0.43 15.19
N TYR A 36 -11.84 0.55 14.11
CA TYR A 36 -12.20 1.41 12.98
C TYR A 36 -13.31 0.75 12.15
N ARG A 37 -14.27 1.56 11.71
CA ARG A 37 -15.27 1.13 10.72
C ARG A 37 -14.79 1.48 9.31
N ILE A 38 -14.53 0.48 8.49
CA ILE A 38 -14.19 0.70 7.07
C ILE A 38 -15.43 1.22 6.33
N LEU A 39 -15.30 2.36 5.65
CA LEU A 39 -16.35 3.00 4.86
C LEU A 39 -16.21 2.71 3.36
N ALA A 40 -14.98 2.76 2.84
CA ALA A 40 -14.68 2.46 1.44
C ALA A 40 -13.25 1.94 1.29
N THR A 41 -12.98 1.27 0.17
CA THR A 41 -11.65 0.80 -0.24
C THR A 41 -11.49 1.01 -1.74
N HIS A 42 -10.28 1.27 -2.22
CA HIS A 42 -10.01 1.58 -3.64
C HIS A 42 -10.92 2.72 -4.14
N PHE A 43 -11.03 3.80 -3.36
CA PHE A 43 -11.96 4.88 -3.63
C PHE A 43 -11.39 5.83 -4.67
N GLN A 44 -12.03 5.90 -5.84
CA GLN A 44 -11.62 6.77 -6.93
C GLN A 44 -12.24 8.16 -6.82
N THR A 45 -11.42 9.17 -7.07
CA THR A 45 -11.83 10.58 -7.17
C THR A 45 -11.39 11.15 -8.52
N ARG A 46 -11.84 12.37 -8.84
CA ARG A 46 -11.41 13.06 -10.06
C ARG A 46 -9.91 13.36 -10.10
N ILE A 47 -9.24 13.38 -8.95
CA ILE A 47 -7.84 13.83 -8.81
C ILE A 47 -6.89 12.73 -8.32
N GLY A 48 -7.39 11.53 -8.02
CA GLY A 48 -6.57 10.44 -7.49
C GLY A 48 -7.40 9.33 -6.85
N GLU A 49 -6.71 8.39 -6.21
CA GLU A 49 -7.28 7.25 -5.50
C GLU A 49 -6.97 7.33 -4.01
N ILE A 50 -7.82 6.72 -3.18
CA ILE A 50 -7.58 6.53 -1.75
C ILE A 50 -7.76 5.04 -1.46
N ASP A 51 -6.72 4.40 -0.91
CA ASP A 51 -6.75 2.95 -0.67
C ASP A 51 -7.84 2.55 0.32
N ILE A 52 -7.95 3.25 1.47
CA ILE A 52 -8.95 2.96 2.50
C ILE A 52 -9.51 4.26 3.09
N ILE A 53 -10.84 4.32 3.21
CA ILE A 53 -11.54 5.33 4.00
C ILE A 53 -12.16 4.63 5.20
N ALA A 54 -11.88 5.11 6.41
CA ALA A 54 -12.38 4.56 7.65
C ALA A 54 -12.98 5.63 8.57
N ARG A 55 -13.74 5.18 9.57
CA ARG A 55 -14.25 6.02 10.65
C ARG A 55 -13.65 5.56 11.98
N ASP A 56 -13.08 6.51 12.71
CA ASP A 56 -12.66 6.35 14.11
C ASP A 56 -13.48 7.32 14.96
N LYS A 57 -14.47 6.79 15.69
CA LYS A 57 -15.45 7.60 16.44
C LYS A 57 -16.10 8.67 15.53
N ASP A 58 -15.74 9.93 15.72
CA ASP A 58 -16.28 11.08 15.00
C ASP A 58 -15.39 11.57 13.84
N GLU A 59 -14.24 10.91 13.64
CA GLU A 59 -13.26 11.26 12.63
C GLU A 59 -13.40 10.38 11.38
N ILE A 60 -13.14 11.00 10.21
CA ILE A 60 -12.95 10.28 8.95
C ILE A 60 -11.46 10.22 8.68
N VAL A 61 -10.94 9.01 8.53
CA VAL A 61 -9.52 8.72 8.35
C VAL A 61 -9.29 8.18 6.96
N PHE A 62 -8.43 8.85 6.21
CA PHE A 62 -7.94 8.42 4.90
C PHE A 62 -6.59 7.73 5.09
N VAL A 63 -6.46 6.50 4.57
CA VAL A 63 -5.27 5.68 4.78
C VAL A 63 -4.70 5.26 3.43
N GLU A 64 -3.43 5.60 3.23
CA GLU A 64 -2.59 5.15 2.12
C GLU A 64 -1.77 3.94 2.58
N VAL A 65 -1.77 2.85 1.79
CA VAL A 65 -1.12 1.58 2.13
C VAL A 65 0.11 1.35 1.28
N LYS A 66 1.29 1.55 1.88
CA LYS A 66 2.57 1.23 1.24
C LYS A 66 3.07 -0.15 1.67
N THR A 67 3.13 -1.10 0.74
CA THR A 67 3.68 -2.43 0.99
C THR A 67 5.12 -2.52 0.49
N ARG A 68 6.05 -2.91 1.36
CA ARG A 68 7.48 -3.08 1.04
C ARG A 68 7.86 -4.56 1.21
N THR A 69 8.60 -5.12 0.26
CA THR A 69 9.14 -6.49 0.29
C THR A 69 10.63 -6.55 0.63
N SER A 70 11.29 -5.40 0.71
CA SER A 70 12.65 -5.27 1.20
C SER A 70 12.80 -3.99 2.04
N GLU A 71 13.74 -4.02 2.97
CA GLU A 71 14.11 -2.87 3.82
C GLU A 71 15.15 -1.95 3.16
N THR A 72 15.52 -2.23 1.90
CA THR A 72 16.67 -1.59 1.22
C THR A 72 16.43 -0.12 0.80
N PHE A 73 15.43 0.55 1.37
CA PHE A 73 15.27 2.00 1.27
C PHE A 73 14.81 2.55 2.61
N GLY A 74 15.78 3.08 3.37
CA GLY A 74 15.65 4.14 4.37
C GLY A 74 14.69 3.91 5.54
N LEU A 75 15.07 4.44 6.70
CA LEU A 75 14.15 4.56 7.84
C LEU A 75 12.89 5.34 7.41
N PRO A 76 11.73 5.08 8.03
CA PRO A 76 10.46 5.71 7.68
C PRO A 76 10.43 7.24 7.79
N GLU A 77 11.47 7.86 8.33
CA GLU A 77 11.65 9.32 8.44
C GLU A 77 12.14 10.01 7.15
N GLU A 78 12.44 9.27 6.07
CA GLU A 78 12.98 9.82 4.83
C GLU A 78 12.00 9.86 3.61
N ALA A 79 10.69 9.64 3.79
CA ALA A 79 9.75 9.50 2.67
C ALA A 79 8.45 10.30 2.78
#